data_AF-A0A024F8G3-F1
#
_entry.id   AF-A0A024F8G3-F1
#
_cell.length_a   1.000
_cell.length_b   1.000
_cell.length_c   1.000
_cell.angle_alpha   90.00
_cell.angle_beta   90.00
_cell.angle_gamma   90.00
#
_symmetry.space_group_name_H-M   'P 1'
#
loop_
_entity.id
_entity.type
_entity.pdbx_description
1 polymer ?
#
loop_
_entity_poly.entity_id
_entity_poly.type
_entity_poly.pdbx_seq_one_letter_code
_entity_poly.pdbx_strand_id
1 'polypeptide(L)' 'GHTLVWHGQTGSWMYKDDNGEYLSKDILYKYMKEHIDTVVKRYADKVYCWDVVNE' A
#
# COMPACT_ATOMS: atom_id res chain seq x y z
N GLY A 1 12.88 1.94 -5.10
CA GLY A 1 11.62 1.20 -5.21
C GLY A 1 10.53 2.21 -5.49
N HIS A 2 9.77 2.01 -6.55
CA HIS A 2 8.71 2.93 -6.99
C HIS A 2 7.44 2.11 -7.18
N THR A 3 6.38 2.30 -6.42
CA THR A 3 6.17 3.16 -5.23
C THR A 3 5.33 2.37 -4.21
N LEU A 4 5.28 2.79 -2.94
CA LEU A 4 4.50 2.08 -1.91
C LEU A 4 3.03 2.52 -1.85
N VAL A 5 2.73 3.78 -2.15
CA VAL A 5 1.37 4.32 -2.10
C VAL A 5 1.15 5.22 -3.31
N TRP A 6 0.22 4.85 -4.18
CA TRP A 6 -0.17 5.62 -5.36
C TRP A 6 -1.56 5.26 -5.85
N HIS A 7 -2.31 6.23 -6.35
CA HIS A 7 -3.68 6.02 -6.84
C HIS A 7 -3.74 5.35 -8.23
N GLY A 8 -2.70 5.52 -9.07
CA GLY A 8 -2.74 5.14 -10.50
C GLY A 8 -2.68 3.65 -10.81
N GLN A 9 -2.13 2.83 -9.91
CA GLN A 9 -1.94 1.38 -10.12
C GLN A 9 -2.28 0.55 -8.88
N THR A 10 -3.27 0.97 -8.10
CA THR A 10 -3.74 0.26 -6.91
C THR A 10 -5.08 -0.43 -7.16
N GLY A 11 -5.12 -1.75 -6.96
CA GLY A 11 -6.35 -2.53 -7.09
C GLY A 11 -7.42 -2.10 -6.09
N SER A 12 -8.69 -2.08 -6.53
CA SER A 12 -9.82 -1.61 -5.71
C SER A 12 -9.99 -2.36 -4.40
N TRP A 13 -9.63 -3.63 -4.37
CA TRP A 13 -9.66 -4.51 -3.19
C TRP A 13 -8.81 -4.00 -2.01
N MET A 14 -7.87 -3.06 -2.23
CA MET A 14 -7.10 -2.43 -1.16
C MET A 14 -7.89 -1.37 -0.38
N TYR A 15 -8.91 -0.76 -0.99
CA TYR A 15 -9.64 0.37 -0.42
C TYR A 15 -11.18 0.23 -0.51
N LYS A 16 -11.67 -0.87 -1.07
CA LYS A 16 -13.08 -1.24 -1.15
C LYS A 16 -13.32 -2.66 -0.65
N ASP A 17 -14.50 -2.89 -0.08
CA ASP A 17 -14.99 -4.22 0.29
C ASP A 17 -15.60 -4.98 -0.90
N ASP A 18 -16.08 -6.20 -0.65
CA ASP A 18 -16.69 -7.07 -1.67
C ASP A 18 -17.99 -6.49 -2.26
N ASN A 19 -18.63 -5.53 -1.57
CA ASN A 19 -19.81 -4.82 -2.06
C ASN A 19 -19.43 -3.56 -2.88
N GLY A 20 -18.14 -3.22 -2.95
CA GLY A 20 -17.62 -2.04 -3.64
C GLY A 20 -17.66 -0.75 -2.82
N GLU A 21 -17.98 -0.84 -1.53
CA GLU A 21 -18.02 0.28 -0.59
C GLU A 21 -16.64 0.59 -0.03
N TYR A 22 -16.38 1.85 0.30
CA TYR A 22 -15.08 2.24 0.85
C TYR A 22 -14.85 1.66 2.25
N LEU A 23 -13.64 1.18 2.48
CA LEU A 23 -13.21 0.71 3.79
C LEU A 23 -13.18 1.85 4.81
N SER A 24 -13.35 1.51 6.08
CA SER A 24 -13.10 2.47 7.16
C SER A 24 -11.63 2.88 7.19
N LYS A 25 -11.37 4.09 7.71
CA LYS A 25 -10.01 4.63 7.86
C LYS A 25 -9.08 3.65 8.57
N ASP A 26 -9.56 3.00 9.62
CA ASP A 26 -8.76 2.09 10.44
C ASP A 26 -8.37 0.82 9.68
N ILE A 27 -9.28 0.27 8.87
CA ILE A 27 -8.99 -0.91 8.05
C ILE A 27 -8.00 -0.55 6.94
N LEU A 28 -8.22 0.57 6.24
CA LEU A 28 -7.32 1.03 5.19
C LEU A 28 -5.91 1.28 5.73
N TYR A 29 -5.79 1.89 6.92
CA TYR A 29 -4.50 2.14 7.55
C TYR A 29 -3.80 0.85 7.99
N LYS A 30 -4.56 -0.14 8.48
CA LYS A 30 -4.03 -1.47 8.77
C LYS A 30 -3.45 -2.11 7.51
N TYR A 31 -4.20 -2.12 6.40
CA TYR A 31 -3.74 -2.69 5.14
C TYR A 31 -2.53 -1.96 4.56
N MET A 32 -2.52 -0.62 4.62
CA MET A 32 -1.37 0.17 4.19
C MET A 32 -0.12 -0.17 5.02
N LYS A 33 -0.25 -0.30 6.34
CA LYS A 33 0.86 -0.69 7.20
C LYS A 33 1.36 -2.11 6.86
N GLU A 34 0.45 -3.07 6.71
CA GLU A 34 0.79 -4.45 6.33
C GLU A 34 1.49 -4.52 4.97
N HIS A 35 1.03 -3.75 3.99
CA HIS A 35 1.65 -3.65 2.67
C HIS A 35 3.08 -3.09 2.75
N ILE A 36 3.25 -1.93 3.40
CA ILE A 36 4.56 -1.27 3.56
C ILE A 36 5.52 -2.20 4.31
N ASP A 37 5.09 -2.76 5.44
CA ASP A 37 5.91 -3.68 6.25
C ASP A 37 6.35 -4.89 5.42
N THR A 38 5.43 -5.50 4.67
CA THR A 38 5.71 -6.70 3.87
C THR A 38 6.70 -6.41 2.75
N VAL A 39 6.46 -5.35 1.96
CA VAL A 39 7.28 -5.02 0.79
C VAL A 39 8.66 -4.52 1.21
N VAL A 40 8.73 -3.56 2.13
CA VAL A 40 10.00 -2.97 2.56
C VAL A 40 10.88 -4.02 3.25
N LYS A 41 10.33 -4.85 4.14
CA LYS A 41 11.12 -5.90 4.81
C LYS A 41 11.64 -6.95 3.83
N ARG A 42 10.84 -7.32 2.83
CA ARG A 42 11.25 -8.31 1.81
C ARG A 42 12.46 -7.85 0.99
N TYR A 43 12.61 -6.54 0.77
CA TYR A 43 13.65 -5.97 -0.08
C TYR A 43 14.61 -5.04 0.67
N ALA A 44 14.68 -5.16 2.00
CA ALA A 44 15.39 -4.23 2.88
C ALA A 44 16.90 -4.13 2.59
N ASP A 45 17.51 -5.19 2.08
CA ASP A 45 18.93 -5.30 1.72
C ASP A 45 19.20 -5.02 0.23
N LYS A 46 18.15 -4.90 -0.58
CA LYS A 46 18.24 -4.82 -2.05
C LYS A 46 17.92 -3.44 -2.60
N VAL A 47 17.04 -2.70 -1.92
CA VAL A 47 16.53 -1.41 -2.42
C VAL A 47 16.99 -0.30 -1.49
N TYR A 48 17.90 0.56 -1.99
CA TYR A 48 18.51 1.62 -1.18
C TYR A 48 17.61 2.84 -0.94
N CYS A 49 16.64 3.12 -1.82
CA CYS A 49 15.69 4.22 -1.69
C CYS A 49 14.27 3.82 -2.11
N TRP A 50 13.26 4.49 -1.57
CA TRP A 50 11.84 4.27 -1.91
C TRP A 50 11.11 5.58 -2.14
N ASP A 51 10.31 5.63 -3.20
CA ASP A 51 9.25 6.61 -3.33
C ASP A 51 8.08 6.13 -2.46
N VAL A 52 8.00 6.63 -1.23
CA VAL A 52 7.04 6.15 -0.23
C VAL A 52 5.62 6.49 -0.63
N VAL A 53 5.39 7.72 -1.07
CA VAL A 53 4.12 8.17 -1.64
C VAL A 53 4.42 8.79 -2.99
N ASN A 54 3.63 8.41 -3.99
CA ASN A 54 3.63 9.05 -5.29
C ASN A 54 2.22 9.58 -5.54
N GLU A 55 2.11 10.88 -5.76
CA GLU A 55 0.86 11.59 -6.07
C GLU A 55 -0.35 11.14 -5.22
#